data_AF-A0A3R9S2A1-F1
#
_entry.id   AF-A0A3R9S2A1-F1
#
_cell.length_a   1.000
_cell.length_b   1.000
_cell.length_c   1.000
_cell.angle_alpha   90.00
_cell.angle_beta   90.00
_cell.angle_gamma   90.00
#
_symmetry.space_group_name_H-M   'P 1'
#
loop_
_entity.id
_entity.type
_entity.pdbx_description
1 polymer ?
#
loop_
_entity_poly.entity_id
_entity_poly.type
_entity_poly.pdbx_seq_one_letter_code
_entity_poly.pdbx_strand_id
1 'polypeptide(L)'
;PRVWGKILNTIQQGNATLIAPSIEKVDSSAKASALRDKLGANLLTQIPEIAQWLVQFPQKLDLAAIAYLDGEKHVRVSMAMDSIMQYVSEHKPDTSLMFMCTPTDVYAVPKEVAEAAQEKFKSRSQLQKMAVKGVSTLSLKRFFQAPYQDLITSENGKTYGIADCLVVEQGPNYALAKRIQQWRATLARHQGQRVSINIAPSTTTHSVTKNPLLKAAFNGAELFDVEAFSPETTNAIMAALWIHDLRNDSSVANPETVLDHPLELMMEGANHGGLWRVAYLARTALPFAAIYGFAAEKLPFRKFSKK
;
A
#
# COMPACT_ATOMS: atom_id res chain seq x y z
N PRO A 1 23.60 6.47 -2.85
CA PRO A 1 24.15 6.16 -4.20
C PRO A 1 23.19 5.48 -5.19
N ARG A 2 22.79 4.20 -5.05
CA ARG A 2 22.05 3.47 -6.11
C ARG A 2 20.70 4.11 -6.50
N VAL A 3 19.94 4.57 -5.52
CA VAL A 3 18.65 5.26 -5.77
C VAL A 3 18.87 6.57 -6.52
N TRP A 4 19.82 7.40 -6.09
CA TRP A 4 20.18 8.65 -6.77
C TRP A 4 20.64 8.44 -8.21
N GLY A 5 21.40 7.38 -8.48
CA GLY A 5 21.77 7.04 -9.86
C GLY A 5 20.55 6.76 -10.75
N LYS A 6 19.54 6.06 -10.23
CA LYS A 6 18.28 5.85 -10.96
C LYS A 6 17.54 7.16 -11.18
N ILE A 7 17.39 7.99 -10.15
CA ILE A 7 16.71 9.30 -10.25
C ILE A 7 17.38 10.17 -11.30
N LEU A 8 18.70 10.32 -11.24
CA LEU A 8 19.45 11.14 -12.21
C LEU A 8 19.26 10.63 -13.64
N ASN A 9 19.33 9.32 -13.86
CA ASN A 9 19.10 8.74 -15.18
C ASN A 9 17.66 9.00 -15.68
N THR A 10 16.65 8.83 -14.82
CA THR A 10 15.25 9.11 -15.16
C THR A 10 15.05 10.57 -15.54
N ILE A 11 15.64 11.50 -14.79
CA ILE A 11 15.54 12.94 -15.06
C ILE A 11 16.24 13.29 -16.37
N GLN A 12 17.43 12.75 -16.63
CA GLN A 12 18.17 12.99 -17.88
C GLN A 12 17.44 12.49 -19.13
N GLN A 13 16.65 11.42 -19.01
CA GLN A 13 15.85 10.86 -20.10
C GLN A 13 14.48 11.54 -20.25
N GLY A 14 14.06 12.31 -19.25
CA GLY A 14 12.77 12.98 -19.20
C GLY A 14 12.85 14.48 -19.44
N ASN A 15 11.75 15.17 -19.15
CA ASN A 15 11.59 16.62 -19.26
C ASN A 15 11.39 17.30 -17.88
N ALA A 16 11.66 16.57 -16.79
CA ALA A 16 11.50 17.07 -15.43
C ALA A 16 12.73 17.85 -14.96
N THR A 17 12.52 18.81 -14.06
CA THR A 17 13.60 19.48 -13.33
C THR A 17 13.78 18.81 -11.97
N LEU A 18 15.00 18.39 -11.66
CA LEU A 18 15.35 17.85 -10.34
C LEU A 18 15.86 18.96 -9.42
N ILE A 19 15.15 19.17 -8.31
CA ILE A 19 15.65 19.95 -7.18
C ILE A 19 15.90 18.96 -6.05
N ALA A 20 17.15 18.87 -5.58
CA ALA A 20 17.57 17.84 -4.63
C ALA A 20 18.40 18.47 -3.49
N PRO A 21 18.24 17.99 -2.25
CA PRO A 21 19.06 18.45 -1.14
C PRO A 21 20.49 17.92 -1.28
N SER A 22 21.45 18.71 -0.82
CA SER A 22 22.83 18.29 -0.62
C SER A 22 23.40 19.02 0.58
N ILE A 23 24.19 18.31 1.39
CA ILE A 23 24.90 18.89 2.54
C ILE A 23 26.14 19.65 2.06
N GLU A 24 26.72 19.21 0.94
CA GLU A 24 27.88 19.86 0.34
C GLU A 24 27.44 20.82 -0.75
N LYS A 25 28.24 21.88 -0.98
CA LYS A 25 28.07 22.72 -2.16
C LYS A 25 28.40 21.89 -3.41
N VAL A 26 27.44 21.80 -4.33
CA VAL A 26 27.59 21.11 -5.60
C VAL A 26 27.95 22.14 -6.68
N ASP A 27 29.04 21.90 -7.39
CA ASP A 27 29.44 22.72 -8.55
C ASP A 27 28.44 22.53 -9.69
N SER A 28 28.05 23.62 -10.37
CA SER A 28 27.14 23.59 -11.52
C SER A 28 27.65 22.75 -12.69
N SER A 29 28.97 22.53 -12.79
CA SER A 29 29.64 21.71 -13.80
C SER A 29 29.82 20.24 -13.38
N ALA A 30 29.37 19.85 -12.17
CA ALA A 30 29.56 18.51 -11.66
C ALA A 30 28.89 17.45 -12.54
N LYS A 31 29.65 16.41 -12.90
CA LYS A 31 29.13 15.26 -13.65
C LYS A 31 28.11 14.49 -12.81
N ALA A 32 27.10 13.91 -13.47
CA ALA A 32 26.06 13.12 -12.81
C ALA A 32 26.59 11.98 -11.91
N SER A 33 27.74 11.39 -12.27
CA SER A 33 28.40 10.39 -11.44
C SER A 33 28.83 10.92 -10.07
N ALA A 34 29.32 12.16 -10.00
CA ALA A 34 29.69 12.81 -8.74
C ALA A 34 28.46 13.27 -7.93
N LEU A 35 27.38 13.67 -8.61
CA LEU A 35 26.11 14.04 -7.96
C LEU A 35 25.51 12.87 -7.17
N ARG A 36 25.62 11.66 -7.68
CA ARG A 36 25.04 10.44 -7.10
C ARG A 36 25.39 10.22 -5.62
N ASP A 37 26.58 10.64 -5.21
CA ASP A 37 27.11 10.43 -3.87
C ASP A 37 26.95 11.66 -2.96
N LYS A 38 26.62 12.81 -3.53
CA LYS A 38 26.45 14.09 -2.81
C LYS A 38 25.00 14.48 -2.57
N LEU A 39 24.08 13.97 -3.38
CA LEU A 39 22.66 14.28 -3.26
C LEU A 39 22.00 13.42 -2.17
N GLY A 40 21.05 14.02 -1.47
CA GLY A 40 20.20 13.37 -0.49
C GLY A 40 20.21 14.02 0.88
N ALA A 41 19.19 13.66 1.64
CA ALA A 41 19.04 13.93 3.05
C ALA A 41 18.56 12.66 3.75
N ASN A 42 18.90 12.51 5.03
CA ASN A 42 18.56 11.34 5.82
C ASN A 42 17.32 11.62 6.67
N LEU A 43 16.20 10.99 6.32
CA LEU A 43 14.93 11.10 7.03
C LEU A 43 15.02 10.73 8.53
N LEU A 44 15.99 9.92 8.96
CA LEU A 44 16.09 9.52 10.37
C LEU A 44 16.96 10.46 11.22
N THR A 45 17.76 11.32 10.59
CA THR A 45 18.73 12.17 11.30
C THR A 45 18.64 13.64 10.94
N GLN A 46 17.88 14.01 9.91
CA GLN A 46 17.79 15.38 9.39
C GLN A 46 16.34 15.84 9.23
N ILE A 47 15.46 15.42 10.14
CA ILE A 47 14.01 15.72 10.09
C ILE A 47 13.77 17.24 10.10
N PRO A 48 14.34 18.03 11.04
CA PRO A 48 14.12 19.48 11.04
C PRO A 48 14.64 20.17 9.78
N GLU A 49 15.83 19.79 9.29
CA GLU A 49 16.44 20.39 8.11
C GLU A 49 15.61 20.13 6.85
N ILE A 50 15.11 18.91 6.68
CA ILE A 50 14.24 18.56 5.55
C ILE A 50 12.93 19.36 5.63
N ALA A 51 12.31 19.43 6.81
CA ALA A 51 11.06 20.18 6.99
C ALA A 51 11.24 21.67 6.70
N GLN A 52 12.31 22.29 7.23
CA GLN A 52 12.64 23.69 6.96
C GLN A 52 12.94 23.95 5.49
N TRP A 53 13.69 23.06 4.85
CA TRP A 53 14.02 23.19 3.42
C TRP A 53 12.77 23.13 2.54
N LEU A 54 11.83 22.23 2.85
CA LEU A 54 10.57 22.11 2.09
C LEU A 54 9.70 23.37 2.23
N VAL A 55 9.61 23.98 3.42
CA VAL A 55 8.76 25.19 3.58
C VAL A 55 9.31 26.43 2.87
N GLN A 56 10.60 26.44 2.51
CA GLN A 56 11.24 27.53 1.78
C GLN A 56 10.85 27.60 0.30
N PHE A 57 10.27 26.53 -0.26
CA PHE A 57 9.85 26.55 -1.66
C PHE A 57 8.67 27.51 -1.87
N PRO A 58 8.73 28.44 -2.83
CA PRO A 58 7.61 29.34 -3.11
C PRO A 58 6.44 28.61 -3.80
N GLN A 59 6.68 27.47 -4.44
CA GLN A 59 5.66 26.67 -5.10
C GLN A 59 4.77 25.91 -4.10
N LYS A 60 3.60 25.48 -4.57
CA LYS A 60 2.82 24.43 -3.93
C LYS A 60 3.59 23.12 -4.00
N LEU A 61 3.45 22.29 -2.97
CA LEU A 61 4.12 20.99 -2.90
C LEU A 61 3.09 19.87 -2.80
N ASP A 62 3.36 18.80 -3.54
CA ASP A 62 2.66 17.52 -3.40
C ASP A 62 3.65 16.53 -2.77
N LEU A 63 3.45 16.23 -1.48
CA LEU A 63 4.40 15.47 -0.67
C LEU A 63 4.06 13.98 -0.63
N ALA A 64 4.99 13.13 -1.06
CA ALA A 64 4.82 11.68 -1.06
C ALA A 64 5.58 10.99 0.09
N ALA A 65 4.88 10.29 0.97
CA ALA A 65 5.46 9.48 2.05
C ALA A 65 5.58 8.01 1.63
N ILE A 66 6.64 7.71 0.88
CA ILE A 66 6.85 6.39 0.25
C ILE A 66 8.10 5.67 0.75
N ALA A 67 8.77 6.19 1.79
CA ALA A 67 9.94 5.54 2.36
C ALA A 67 9.58 4.24 3.10
N TYR A 68 10.43 3.24 2.97
CA TYR A 68 10.28 1.93 3.59
C TYR A 68 11.63 1.46 4.13
N LEU A 69 11.61 0.87 5.34
CA LEU A 69 12.75 0.19 5.95
C LEU A 69 12.25 -1.11 6.60
N ASP A 70 13.16 -2.04 6.92
CA ASP A 70 12.78 -3.28 7.62
C ASP A 70 12.74 -3.08 9.13
N GLY A 71 11.84 -3.82 9.81
CA GLY A 71 11.79 -3.89 11.27
C GLY A 71 11.40 -2.56 11.94
N GLU A 72 11.99 -2.28 13.10
CA GLU A 72 11.73 -1.09 13.91
C GLU A 72 12.05 0.21 13.17
N LYS A 73 13.01 0.16 12.24
CA LYS A 73 13.35 1.32 11.40
C LYS A 73 12.20 1.75 10.49
N HIS A 74 11.29 0.84 10.14
CA HIS A 74 10.09 1.20 9.37
C HIS A 74 9.18 2.14 10.14
N VAL A 75 8.98 1.86 11.42
CA VAL A 75 8.18 2.72 12.31
C VAL A 75 8.85 4.08 12.44
N ARG A 76 10.17 4.09 12.71
CA ARG A 76 10.95 5.33 12.84
C ARG A 76 10.90 6.21 11.59
N VAL A 77 11.05 5.63 10.39
CA VAL A 77 10.99 6.41 9.15
C VAL A 77 9.57 6.87 8.84
N SER A 78 8.55 6.11 9.22
CA SER A 78 7.14 6.52 9.08
C SER A 78 6.81 7.71 9.97
N MET A 79 7.26 7.68 11.24
CA MET A 79 7.15 8.82 12.14
C MET A 79 7.95 10.04 11.65
N ALA A 80 9.15 9.82 11.07
CA ALA A 80 9.92 10.91 10.50
C ALA A 80 9.21 11.60 9.32
N MET A 81 8.65 10.81 8.39
CA MET A 81 7.84 11.35 7.29
C MET A 81 6.61 12.08 7.83
N ASP A 82 5.94 11.53 8.84
CA ASP A 82 4.78 12.15 9.49
C ASP A 82 5.13 13.52 10.09
N SER A 83 6.21 13.61 10.86
CA SER A 83 6.67 14.86 11.48
C SER A 83 7.06 15.92 10.46
N ILE A 84 7.72 15.53 9.35
CA ILE A 84 8.03 16.44 8.24
C ILE A 84 6.75 16.93 7.59
N MET A 85 5.82 16.02 7.25
CA MET A 85 4.56 16.37 6.59
C MET A 85 3.70 17.27 7.47
N GLN A 86 3.59 16.97 8.77
CA GLN A 86 2.88 17.82 9.72
C GLN A 86 3.44 19.24 9.74
N TYR A 87 4.76 19.38 9.90
CA TYR A 87 5.41 20.69 9.93
C TYR A 87 5.16 21.46 8.63
N VAL A 88 5.26 20.80 7.47
CA VAL A 88 4.99 21.45 6.18
C VAL A 88 3.52 21.82 6.05
N SER A 89 2.57 20.97 6.46
CA SER A 89 1.14 21.28 6.43
C SER A 89 0.79 22.50 7.29
N GLU A 90 1.43 22.67 8.45
CA GLU A 90 1.22 23.83 9.34
C GLU A 90 1.71 25.15 8.72
N HIS A 91 2.78 25.12 7.91
CA HIS A 91 3.42 26.32 7.34
C HIS A 91 3.06 26.57 5.87
N LYS A 92 2.64 25.54 5.14
CA LYS A 92 2.19 25.56 3.74
C LYS A 92 0.89 24.76 3.61
N PRO A 93 -0.24 25.32 4.05
CA PRO A 93 -1.53 24.61 4.08
C PRO A 93 -2.07 24.28 2.67
N ASP A 94 -1.52 24.90 1.63
CA ASP A 94 -1.86 24.63 0.23
C ASP A 94 -1.13 23.42 -0.37
N THR A 95 -0.40 22.66 0.45
CA THR A 95 0.27 21.42 0.06
C THR A 95 -0.69 20.24 0.04
N SER A 96 -0.44 19.26 -0.82
CA SER A 96 -1.13 17.98 -0.78
C SER A 96 -0.24 16.88 -0.20
N LEU A 97 -0.85 15.84 0.38
CA LEU A 97 -0.14 14.68 0.89
C LEU A 97 -0.49 13.44 0.07
N MET A 98 0.49 12.56 -0.12
CA MET A 98 0.31 11.27 -0.77
C MET A 98 0.89 10.13 0.06
N PHE A 99 0.10 9.07 0.21
CA PHE A 99 0.48 7.83 0.89
C PHE A 99 0.12 6.62 0.03
N MET A 100 0.91 5.55 0.16
CA MET A 100 0.59 4.24 -0.40
C MET A 100 0.20 3.28 0.71
N CYS A 101 -1.08 2.96 0.77
CA CYS A 101 -1.62 1.94 1.65
C CYS A 101 -1.19 0.54 1.20
N THR A 102 -0.99 -0.35 2.17
CA THR A 102 -0.72 -1.77 1.92
C THR A 102 -2.03 -2.53 1.75
N PRO A 103 -2.12 -3.53 0.86
CA PRO A 103 -3.34 -4.34 0.76
C PRO A 103 -3.50 -5.27 1.97
N THR A 104 -2.43 -5.48 2.76
CA THR A 104 -2.39 -6.40 3.89
C THR A 104 -2.56 -5.71 5.25
N ASP A 105 -3.61 -4.88 5.36
CA ASP A 105 -4.01 -4.22 6.60
C ASP A 105 -5.51 -4.41 6.83
N VAL A 106 -6.03 -3.90 7.95
CA VAL A 106 -7.46 -3.92 8.26
C VAL A 106 -8.15 -2.67 7.71
N TYR A 107 -9.18 -2.88 6.90
CA TYR A 107 -9.97 -1.81 6.29
C TYR A 107 -11.47 -1.99 6.56
N ALA A 108 -12.18 -0.88 6.73
CA ALA A 108 -13.61 -0.89 6.52
C ALA A 108 -13.88 -0.97 5.02
N VAL A 109 -14.89 -1.73 4.61
CA VAL A 109 -15.30 -1.87 3.20
C VAL A 109 -16.82 -1.70 3.06
N PRO A 110 -17.29 -1.29 1.88
CA PRO A 110 -18.73 -1.22 1.61
C PRO A 110 -19.42 -2.57 1.84
N LYS A 111 -20.68 -2.54 2.31
CA LYS A 111 -21.51 -3.75 2.51
C LYS A 111 -21.51 -4.68 1.30
N GLU A 112 -21.61 -4.12 0.09
CA GLU A 112 -21.59 -4.88 -1.17
C GLU A 112 -20.32 -5.74 -1.35
N VAL A 113 -19.16 -5.25 -0.90
CA VAL A 113 -17.88 -5.97 -0.98
C VAL A 113 -17.92 -7.17 -0.03
N ALA A 114 -18.44 -6.96 1.17
CA ALA A 114 -18.57 -8.00 2.18
C ALA A 114 -19.58 -9.08 1.75
N GLU A 115 -20.76 -8.67 1.24
CA GLU A 115 -21.79 -9.58 0.75
C GLU A 115 -21.30 -10.40 -0.46
N ALA A 116 -20.57 -9.78 -1.40
CA ALA A 116 -19.99 -10.49 -2.53
C ALA A 116 -18.99 -11.58 -2.08
N ALA A 117 -18.16 -11.29 -1.08
CA ALA A 117 -17.23 -12.30 -0.53
C ALA A 117 -17.96 -13.43 0.21
N GLN A 118 -19.01 -13.11 0.97
CA GLN A 118 -19.85 -14.11 1.64
C GLN A 118 -20.60 -14.99 0.63
N GLU A 119 -21.13 -14.40 -0.44
CA GLU A 119 -21.77 -15.14 -1.53
C GLU A 119 -20.78 -16.07 -2.21
N LYS A 120 -19.57 -15.59 -2.52
CA LYS A 120 -18.48 -16.40 -3.06
C LYS A 120 -18.12 -17.57 -2.13
N PHE A 121 -18.12 -17.38 -0.81
CA PHE A 121 -17.96 -18.46 0.15
C PHE A 121 -19.14 -19.45 0.15
N LYS A 122 -20.37 -19.02 -0.12
CA LYS A 122 -21.52 -19.93 -0.19
C LYS A 122 -21.56 -20.72 -1.50
N SER A 123 -21.17 -20.09 -2.61
CA SER A 123 -21.25 -20.64 -3.97
C SER A 123 -20.11 -21.59 -4.37
N ARG A 124 -19.10 -21.81 -3.50
CA ARG A 124 -18.04 -22.80 -3.71
C ARG A 124 -18.57 -24.18 -4.11
N SER A 125 -17.80 -24.87 -4.96
CA SER A 125 -18.17 -26.21 -5.43
C SER A 125 -18.21 -27.23 -4.29
N GLN A 126 -18.99 -28.30 -4.45
CA GLN A 126 -19.09 -29.35 -3.43
C GLN A 126 -17.75 -30.03 -3.16
N LEU A 127 -16.95 -30.24 -4.21
CA LEU A 127 -15.56 -30.74 -4.11
C LEU A 127 -14.69 -29.83 -3.24
N GLN A 128 -14.74 -28.51 -3.46
CA GLN A 128 -14.01 -27.54 -2.62
C GLN A 128 -14.50 -27.56 -1.18
N LYS A 129 -15.83 -27.60 -0.96
CA LYS A 129 -16.44 -27.69 0.37
C LYS A 129 -15.96 -28.94 1.12
N MET A 130 -15.90 -30.09 0.46
CA MET A 130 -15.43 -31.34 1.06
C MET A 130 -13.94 -31.30 1.40
N ALA A 131 -13.09 -30.88 0.46
CA ALA A 131 -11.64 -30.76 0.68
C ALA A 131 -11.32 -29.82 1.85
N VAL A 132 -11.99 -28.66 1.89
CA VAL A 132 -11.83 -27.67 2.96
C VAL A 132 -12.39 -28.17 4.28
N LYS A 133 -13.52 -28.88 4.31
CA LYS A 133 -14.12 -29.40 5.54
C LYS A 133 -13.16 -30.38 6.25
N GLY A 134 -12.44 -31.22 5.50
CA GLY A 134 -11.42 -32.11 6.08
C GLY A 134 -10.31 -31.32 6.77
N VAL A 135 -9.70 -30.36 6.07
CA VAL A 135 -8.61 -29.54 6.60
C VAL A 135 -9.07 -28.62 7.74
N SER A 136 -10.24 -28.01 7.62
CA SER A 136 -10.82 -27.14 8.64
C SER A 136 -11.14 -27.94 9.92
N THR A 137 -11.67 -29.16 9.80
CA THR A 137 -11.93 -30.02 10.97
C THR A 137 -10.63 -30.45 11.66
N LEU A 138 -9.63 -30.89 10.90
CA LEU A 138 -8.33 -31.29 11.44
C LEU A 138 -7.58 -30.11 12.10
N SER A 139 -7.81 -28.89 11.62
CA SER A 139 -7.24 -27.68 12.20
C SER A 139 -8.10 -27.04 13.30
N LEU A 140 -9.12 -27.72 13.80
CA LEU A 140 -10.05 -27.17 14.81
C LEU A 140 -10.70 -25.84 14.36
N LYS A 141 -11.12 -25.78 13.11
CA LYS A 141 -11.73 -24.61 12.42
C LYS A 141 -10.82 -23.39 12.32
N ARG A 142 -9.49 -23.56 12.42
CA ARG A 142 -8.52 -22.45 12.28
C ARG A 142 -8.27 -22.03 10.83
N PHE A 143 -8.48 -22.93 9.87
CA PHE A 143 -8.26 -22.64 8.45
C PHE A 143 -9.55 -22.53 7.63
N PHE A 144 -9.47 -21.77 6.54
CA PHE A 144 -10.56 -21.52 5.58
C PHE A 144 -11.84 -20.99 6.22
N GLN A 145 -11.69 -20.04 7.14
CA GLN A 145 -12.82 -19.39 7.80
C GLN A 145 -13.59 -18.51 6.81
N ALA A 146 -14.89 -18.33 7.08
CA ALA A 146 -15.73 -17.42 6.30
C ALA A 146 -15.23 -15.97 6.42
N PRO A 147 -15.25 -15.19 5.33
CA PRO A 147 -14.94 -13.77 5.37
C PRO A 147 -16.12 -12.99 5.96
N TYR A 148 -15.85 -11.79 6.50
CA TYR A 148 -16.85 -10.85 7.02
C TYR A 148 -17.90 -11.50 7.94
N GLN A 149 -17.48 -11.94 9.13
CA GLN A 149 -18.39 -12.61 10.06
C GLN A 149 -19.49 -11.66 10.57
N ASP A 150 -19.16 -10.38 10.70
CA ASP A 150 -20.08 -9.32 11.15
C ASP A 150 -20.13 -8.16 10.14
N LEU A 151 -21.30 -7.55 10.06
CA LEU A 151 -21.53 -6.27 9.41
C LEU A 151 -21.87 -5.23 10.48
N ILE A 152 -21.23 -4.07 10.41
CA ILE A 152 -21.33 -3.01 11.40
C ILE A 152 -22.17 -1.88 10.82
N THR A 153 -23.27 -1.55 11.49
CA THR A 153 -24.05 -0.35 11.15
C THR A 153 -23.45 0.85 11.88
N SER A 154 -23.08 1.88 11.13
CA SER A 154 -22.51 3.11 11.66
C SER A 154 -23.59 4.16 11.90
N GLU A 155 -23.26 5.22 12.65
CA GLU A 155 -24.17 6.31 13.01
C GLU A 155 -24.68 7.09 11.78
N ASN A 156 -23.97 7.01 10.66
CA ASN A 156 -24.39 7.56 9.36
C ASN A 156 -25.50 6.74 8.66
N GLY A 157 -26.02 5.69 9.31
CA GLY A 157 -27.05 4.81 8.75
C GLY A 157 -26.56 3.83 7.68
N LYS A 158 -25.27 3.87 7.31
CA LYS A 158 -24.64 2.90 6.41
C LYS A 158 -24.13 1.69 7.18
N THR A 159 -24.00 0.59 6.44
CA THR A 159 -23.43 -0.67 6.95
C THR A 159 -22.11 -0.95 6.26
N TYR A 160 -21.12 -1.37 7.04
CA TYR A 160 -19.77 -1.67 6.57
C TYR A 160 -19.32 -3.06 7.01
N GLY A 161 -18.48 -3.70 6.20
CA GLY A 161 -17.72 -4.89 6.61
C GLY A 161 -16.32 -4.50 7.07
N ILE A 162 -15.67 -5.38 7.83
CA ILE A 162 -14.25 -5.25 8.18
C ILE A 162 -13.44 -6.31 7.43
N ALA A 163 -12.62 -5.86 6.48
CA ALA A 163 -11.69 -6.70 5.77
C ALA A 163 -10.42 -6.89 6.62
N ASP A 164 -10.32 -8.01 7.34
CA ASP A 164 -9.07 -8.42 8.02
C ASP A 164 -8.12 -9.09 7.02
N CYS A 165 -7.22 -8.27 6.47
CA CYS A 165 -6.19 -8.70 5.53
C CYS A 165 -4.79 -8.73 6.16
N LEU A 166 -4.69 -8.72 7.50
CA LEU A 166 -3.40 -8.71 8.19
C LEU A 166 -2.59 -9.97 7.88
N VAL A 167 -1.34 -9.77 7.49
CA VAL A 167 -0.35 -10.83 7.31
C VAL A 167 0.60 -10.80 8.51
N VAL A 168 0.43 -11.77 9.41
CA VAL A 168 1.17 -11.85 10.69
C VAL A 168 2.67 -11.89 10.46
N GLU A 169 3.10 -12.52 9.37
CA GLU A 169 4.50 -12.67 8.95
C GLU A 169 5.18 -11.34 8.60
N GLN A 170 4.42 -10.28 8.31
CA GLN A 170 4.99 -8.94 8.13
C GLN A 170 5.35 -8.27 9.46
N GLY A 171 4.77 -8.77 10.56
CA GLY A 171 5.09 -8.36 11.92
C GLY A 171 4.48 -7.02 12.36
N PRO A 172 4.50 -6.74 13.68
CA PRO A 172 3.82 -5.59 14.27
C PRO A 172 4.42 -4.26 13.83
N ASN A 173 5.73 -4.19 13.58
CA ASN A 173 6.40 -2.97 13.12
C ASN A 173 5.90 -2.52 11.74
N TYR A 174 5.67 -3.47 10.82
CA TYR A 174 5.13 -3.14 9.51
C TYR A 174 3.68 -2.64 9.63
N ALA A 175 2.85 -3.36 10.40
CA ALA A 175 1.45 -2.99 10.63
C ALA A 175 1.35 -1.58 11.23
N LEU A 176 2.14 -1.28 12.26
CA LEU A 176 2.15 0.04 12.89
C LEU A 176 2.64 1.14 11.93
N ALA A 177 3.73 0.90 11.20
CA ALA A 177 4.26 1.85 10.22
C ALA A 177 3.21 2.24 9.16
N LYS A 178 2.49 1.25 8.62
CA LYS A 178 1.40 1.49 7.66
C LYS A 178 0.17 2.14 8.28
N ARG A 179 -0.15 1.81 9.53
CA ARG A 179 -1.27 2.42 10.24
C ARG A 179 -1.05 3.91 10.54
N ILE A 180 0.17 4.31 10.89
CA ILE A 180 0.54 5.72 11.08
C ILE A 180 0.23 6.55 9.83
N GLN A 181 0.55 6.03 8.64
CA GLN A 181 0.27 6.70 7.36
C GLN A 181 -1.24 6.93 7.15
N GLN A 182 -2.08 5.94 7.47
CA GLN A 182 -3.54 6.09 7.38
C GLN A 182 -4.10 7.11 8.37
N TRP A 183 -3.59 7.12 9.61
CA TRP A 183 -4.02 8.09 10.61
C TRP A 183 -3.68 9.52 10.20
N ARG A 184 -2.46 9.77 9.72
CA ARG A 184 -2.09 11.09 9.18
C ARG A 184 -2.98 11.50 8.02
N ALA A 185 -3.19 10.61 7.06
CA ALA A 185 -4.00 10.91 5.89
C ALA A 185 -5.44 11.29 6.28
N THR A 186 -6.04 10.53 7.19
CA THR A 186 -7.40 10.81 7.70
C THR A 186 -7.45 12.15 8.44
N LEU A 187 -6.48 12.42 9.31
CA LEU A 187 -6.40 13.67 10.07
C LEU A 187 -6.17 14.89 9.19
N ALA A 188 -5.19 14.83 8.28
CA ALA A 188 -4.86 15.94 7.38
C ALA A 188 -6.04 16.27 6.46
N ARG A 189 -6.71 15.25 5.94
CA ARG A 189 -7.94 15.44 5.15
C ARG A 189 -9.04 16.11 5.97
N HIS A 190 -9.30 15.61 7.17
CA HIS A 190 -10.29 16.19 8.07
C HIS A 190 -10.00 17.67 8.40
N GLN A 191 -8.73 18.05 8.41
CA GLN A 191 -8.27 19.43 8.60
C GLN A 191 -8.30 20.30 7.33
N GLY A 192 -8.92 19.80 6.24
CA GLY A 192 -9.09 20.58 5.01
C GLY A 192 -7.93 20.47 4.03
N GLN A 193 -7.04 19.49 4.17
CA GLN A 193 -5.93 19.27 3.24
C GLN A 193 -6.31 18.25 2.14
N ARG A 194 -5.80 18.44 0.92
CA ARG A 194 -5.91 17.42 -0.14
C ARG A 194 -4.99 16.23 0.16
N VAL A 195 -5.56 15.02 0.16
CA VAL A 195 -4.82 13.81 0.51
C VAL A 195 -5.13 12.67 -0.46
N SER A 196 -4.12 12.25 -1.22
CA SER A 196 -4.19 11.04 -2.06
C SER A 196 -3.69 9.84 -1.25
N ILE A 197 -4.58 8.94 -0.86
CA ILE A 197 -4.20 7.72 -0.14
C ILE A 197 -4.88 6.52 -0.78
N ASN A 198 -4.10 5.79 -1.57
CA ASN A 198 -4.61 4.68 -2.35
C ASN A 198 -4.01 3.36 -1.88
N ILE A 199 -4.83 2.31 -1.87
CA ILE A 199 -4.37 0.94 -1.58
C ILE A 199 -3.65 0.43 -2.81
N ALA A 200 -2.33 0.21 -2.66
CA ALA A 200 -1.53 -0.38 -3.71
C ALA A 200 -1.75 -1.90 -3.76
N PRO A 201 -1.73 -2.50 -4.94
CA PRO A 201 -1.89 -3.94 -5.05
C PRO A 201 -0.67 -4.68 -4.51
N SER A 202 -0.89 -5.95 -4.16
CA SER A 202 0.17 -6.89 -3.85
C SER A 202 1.14 -6.95 -5.03
N THR A 203 2.39 -6.50 -4.82
CA THR A 203 3.38 -6.37 -5.88
C THR A 203 4.57 -7.30 -5.65
N THR A 204 5.04 -7.95 -6.71
CA THR A 204 6.21 -8.86 -6.71
C THR A 204 7.55 -8.10 -6.61
N THR A 205 7.67 -7.22 -5.62
CA THR A 205 8.89 -6.42 -5.39
C THR A 205 10.01 -7.25 -4.78
N HIS A 206 11.26 -6.79 -4.95
CA HIS A 206 12.44 -7.42 -4.34
C HIS A 206 12.34 -7.53 -2.80
N SER A 207 11.70 -6.57 -2.13
CA SER A 207 11.51 -6.61 -0.67
C SER A 207 10.52 -7.68 -0.22
N VAL A 208 9.60 -8.10 -1.09
CA VAL A 208 8.65 -9.19 -0.84
C VAL A 208 9.27 -10.52 -1.25
N THR A 209 9.91 -10.61 -2.42
CA THR A 209 10.47 -11.86 -2.94
C THR A 209 11.71 -12.34 -2.19
N LYS A 210 12.37 -11.49 -1.40
CA LYS A 210 13.46 -11.90 -0.49
C LYS A 210 13.00 -12.83 0.62
N ASN A 211 11.72 -12.78 1.02
CA ASN A 211 11.14 -13.71 1.98
C ASN A 211 10.54 -14.90 1.21
N PRO A 212 11.10 -16.12 1.31
CA PRO A 212 10.62 -17.27 0.54
C PRO A 212 9.15 -17.60 0.78
N LEU A 213 8.65 -17.40 2.00
CA LEU A 213 7.27 -17.68 2.35
C LEU A 213 6.31 -16.69 1.68
N LEU A 214 6.65 -15.39 1.71
CA LEU A 214 5.85 -14.37 1.03
C LEU A 214 5.91 -14.54 -0.49
N LYS A 215 7.09 -14.83 -1.05
CA LYS A 215 7.23 -15.15 -2.48
C LYS A 215 6.31 -16.29 -2.89
N ALA A 216 6.32 -17.39 -2.13
CA ALA A 216 5.47 -18.54 -2.40
C ALA A 216 3.99 -18.20 -2.24
N ALA A 217 3.61 -17.44 -1.22
CA ALA A 217 2.23 -17.00 -1.02
C ALA A 217 1.72 -16.14 -2.19
N PHE A 218 2.55 -15.24 -2.72
CA PHE A 218 2.22 -14.42 -3.88
C PHE A 218 2.08 -15.27 -5.15
N ASN A 219 2.97 -16.24 -5.36
CA ASN A 219 2.87 -17.17 -6.50
C ASN A 219 1.60 -18.03 -6.45
N GLY A 220 1.09 -18.33 -5.25
CA GLY A 220 -0.14 -19.08 -5.05
C GLY A 220 -1.39 -18.22 -4.85
N ALA A 221 -1.29 -16.89 -4.92
CA ALA A 221 -2.40 -15.97 -4.66
C ALA A 221 -3.55 -16.15 -5.66
N GLU A 222 -3.23 -16.50 -6.91
CA GLU A 222 -4.21 -16.81 -7.97
C GLU A 222 -5.16 -17.94 -7.58
N LEU A 223 -4.74 -18.89 -6.73
CA LEU A 223 -5.59 -19.98 -6.24
C LEU A 223 -6.81 -19.46 -5.46
N PHE A 224 -6.71 -18.25 -4.92
CA PHE A 224 -7.74 -17.57 -4.14
C PHE A 224 -8.32 -16.36 -4.87
N ASP A 225 -8.11 -16.25 -6.17
CA ASP A 225 -8.51 -15.11 -7.02
C ASP A 225 -7.90 -13.77 -6.55
N VAL A 226 -6.65 -13.82 -6.07
CA VAL A 226 -5.88 -12.63 -5.72
C VAL A 226 -4.78 -12.42 -6.75
N GLU A 227 -4.74 -11.25 -7.35
CA GLU A 227 -3.75 -10.88 -8.35
C GLU A 227 -2.53 -10.22 -7.70
N ALA A 228 -1.35 -10.73 -8.06
CA ALA A 228 -0.07 -10.11 -7.73
C ALA A 228 0.46 -9.37 -8.97
N PHE A 229 0.61 -8.06 -8.86
CA PHE A 229 0.99 -7.19 -9.96
C PHE A 229 2.52 -7.13 -10.13
N SER A 230 2.95 -6.83 -11.36
CA SER A 230 4.34 -6.46 -11.61
C SER A 230 4.65 -5.07 -11.04
N PRO A 231 5.90 -4.79 -10.63
CA PRO A 231 6.29 -3.46 -10.16
C PRO A 231 5.98 -2.33 -11.14
N GLU A 232 6.14 -2.58 -12.44
CA GLU A 232 5.88 -1.60 -13.49
C GLU A 232 4.40 -1.23 -13.54
N THR A 233 3.50 -2.23 -13.46
CA THR A 233 2.06 -1.99 -13.46
C THR A 233 1.61 -1.28 -12.18
N THR A 234 2.12 -1.68 -11.01
CA THR A 234 1.83 -0.97 -9.76
C THR A 234 2.28 0.48 -9.82
N ASN A 235 3.51 0.75 -10.30
CA ASN A 235 4.00 2.11 -10.43
C ASN A 235 3.13 2.96 -11.36
N ALA A 236 2.70 2.41 -12.49
CA ALA A 236 1.83 3.10 -13.44
C ALA A 236 0.46 3.42 -12.82
N ILE A 237 -0.18 2.44 -12.16
CA ILE A 237 -1.49 2.61 -11.51
C ILE A 237 -1.40 3.64 -10.39
N MET A 238 -0.43 3.52 -9.48
CA MET A 238 -0.31 4.43 -8.34
C MET A 238 0.02 5.87 -8.78
N ALA A 239 0.84 6.03 -9.82
CA ALA A 239 1.08 7.35 -10.40
C ALA A 239 -0.19 7.93 -11.05
N ALA A 240 -0.95 7.12 -11.78
CA ALA A 240 -2.20 7.55 -12.41
C ALA A 240 -3.26 7.95 -11.37
N LEU A 241 -3.41 7.18 -10.29
CA LEU A 241 -4.30 7.51 -9.17
C LEU A 241 -3.89 8.80 -8.48
N TRP A 242 -2.59 9.02 -8.26
CA TRP A 242 -2.13 10.28 -7.67
C TRP A 242 -2.44 11.47 -8.59
N ILE A 243 -2.19 11.35 -9.90
CA ILE A 243 -2.55 12.39 -10.87
C ILE A 243 -4.07 12.63 -10.87
N HIS A 244 -4.88 11.57 -10.87
CA HIS A 244 -6.33 11.68 -10.78
C HIS A 244 -6.75 12.46 -9.54
N ASP A 245 -6.25 12.11 -8.37
CA ASP A 245 -6.59 12.73 -7.09
C ASP A 245 -6.17 14.21 -7.02
N LEU A 246 -5.07 14.58 -7.68
CA LEU A 246 -4.62 15.97 -7.77
C LEU A 246 -5.41 16.80 -8.79
N ARG A 247 -5.94 16.16 -9.84
CA ARG A 247 -6.58 16.85 -10.97
C ARG A 247 -8.10 16.78 -10.97
N ASN A 248 -8.69 15.94 -10.13
CA ASN A 248 -10.12 15.76 -10.04
C ASN A 248 -10.66 16.35 -8.73
N ASP A 249 -11.42 17.43 -8.83
CA ASP A 249 -12.06 18.08 -7.68
C ASP A 249 -13.24 17.30 -7.11
N SER A 250 -13.80 16.34 -7.86
CA SER A 250 -14.81 15.42 -7.34
C SER A 250 -14.21 14.19 -6.65
N SER A 251 -12.88 14.03 -6.66
CA SER A 251 -12.24 12.89 -6.01
C SER A 251 -12.38 12.98 -4.49
N VAL A 252 -12.36 11.81 -3.82
CA VAL A 252 -12.32 11.75 -2.35
C VAL A 252 -11.01 12.29 -1.77
N ALA A 253 -10.01 12.62 -2.60
CA ALA A 253 -8.80 13.28 -2.13
C ALA A 253 -9.03 14.77 -1.85
N ASN A 254 -9.97 15.42 -2.53
CA ASN A 254 -10.32 16.84 -2.33
C ASN A 254 -11.15 17.02 -1.05
N PRO A 255 -10.71 17.77 -0.01
CA PRO A 255 -11.40 17.88 1.29
C PRO A 255 -12.86 18.33 1.20
N GLU A 256 -13.21 19.08 0.17
CA GLU A 256 -14.59 19.54 -0.06
C GLU A 256 -15.55 18.42 -0.51
N THR A 257 -15.02 17.28 -0.97
CA THR A 257 -15.84 16.10 -1.26
C THR A 257 -16.30 15.46 0.05
N VAL A 258 -17.59 15.57 0.33
CA VAL A 258 -18.21 15.01 1.55
C VAL A 258 -18.06 13.49 1.55
N LEU A 259 -17.57 12.96 2.68
CA LEU A 259 -17.53 11.53 2.97
C LEU A 259 -18.59 11.21 4.02
N ASP A 260 -19.31 10.12 3.86
CA ASP A 260 -20.27 9.68 4.88
C ASP A 260 -19.55 9.08 6.08
N HIS A 261 -18.32 8.59 5.90
CA HIS A 261 -17.45 8.13 6.99
C HIS A 261 -15.97 8.39 6.65
N PRO A 262 -15.10 8.79 7.60
CA PRO A 262 -13.70 9.10 7.31
C PRO A 262 -12.92 7.94 6.65
N LEU A 263 -13.27 6.69 6.97
CA LEU A 263 -12.63 5.50 6.38
C LEU A 263 -12.98 5.28 4.90
N GLU A 264 -14.01 5.94 4.36
CA GLU A 264 -14.33 5.87 2.91
C GLU A 264 -13.19 6.44 2.06
N LEU A 265 -12.34 7.30 2.63
CA LEU A 265 -11.14 7.84 1.98
C LEU A 265 -10.24 6.75 1.39
N MET A 266 -10.15 5.58 2.02
CA MET A 266 -9.32 4.45 1.58
C MET A 266 -10.11 3.38 0.82
N MET A 267 -11.45 3.49 0.78
CA MET A 267 -12.32 2.55 0.07
C MET A 267 -12.39 2.89 -1.42
N GLU A 268 -12.55 4.17 -1.73
CA GLU A 268 -12.62 4.66 -3.11
C GLU A 268 -11.26 4.50 -3.80
N GLY A 269 -11.25 3.99 -5.03
CA GLY A 269 -10.01 3.78 -5.79
C GLY A 269 -9.10 2.67 -5.26
N ALA A 270 -9.54 1.90 -4.25
CA ALA A 270 -8.75 0.83 -3.66
C ALA A 270 -8.40 -0.28 -4.67
N ASN A 271 -7.11 -0.46 -4.96
CA ASN A 271 -6.63 -1.60 -5.72
C ASN A 271 -5.97 -2.64 -4.79
N HIS A 272 -6.82 -3.46 -4.17
CA HIS A 272 -6.39 -4.51 -3.25
C HIS A 272 -6.12 -5.87 -3.95
N GLY A 273 -6.01 -5.90 -5.28
CA GLY A 273 -5.75 -7.11 -6.06
C GLY A 273 -6.75 -8.25 -5.84
N GLY A 274 -8.01 -7.95 -5.53
CA GLY A 274 -9.05 -8.95 -5.26
C GLY A 274 -9.14 -9.41 -3.79
N LEU A 275 -8.17 -9.07 -2.94
CA LEU A 275 -8.08 -9.54 -1.55
C LEU A 275 -9.33 -9.30 -0.68
N TRP A 276 -10.10 -8.23 -0.91
CA TRP A 276 -11.34 -7.99 -0.16
C TRP A 276 -12.53 -8.83 -0.61
N ARG A 277 -12.50 -9.41 -1.81
CA ARG A 277 -13.61 -10.19 -2.40
C ARG A 277 -13.33 -11.69 -2.45
N VAL A 278 -12.31 -12.15 -1.76
CA VAL A 278 -11.96 -13.57 -1.69
C VAL A 278 -12.99 -14.35 -0.87
N ALA A 279 -13.11 -15.64 -1.17
CA ALA A 279 -14.07 -16.51 -0.49
C ALA A 279 -13.68 -16.83 0.96
N TYR A 280 -12.49 -16.48 1.45
CA TYR A 280 -12.00 -16.90 2.76
C TYR A 280 -11.36 -15.75 3.51
N LEU A 281 -11.41 -15.79 4.84
CA LEU A 281 -10.59 -14.89 5.64
C LEU A 281 -9.11 -15.07 5.26
N ALA A 282 -8.48 -14.01 4.73
CA ALA A 282 -7.18 -14.08 4.03
C ALA A 282 -6.10 -14.82 4.84
N ARG A 283 -5.92 -14.44 6.11
CA ARG A 283 -4.93 -15.05 7.01
C ARG A 283 -5.14 -16.55 7.28
N THR A 284 -6.34 -17.07 7.05
CA THR A 284 -6.68 -18.49 7.24
C THR A 284 -6.51 -19.33 5.97
N ALA A 285 -6.26 -18.67 4.83
CA ALA A 285 -6.03 -19.28 3.52
C ALA A 285 -4.58 -19.11 3.04
N LEU A 286 -3.90 -18.04 3.46
CA LEU A 286 -2.55 -17.69 3.02
C LEU A 286 -1.49 -18.80 3.17
N PRO A 287 -1.46 -19.61 4.27
CA PRO A 287 -0.50 -20.71 4.36
C PRO A 287 -0.65 -21.74 3.24
N PHE A 288 -1.86 -21.96 2.74
CA PHE A 288 -2.13 -22.88 1.64
C PHE A 288 -1.75 -22.27 0.30
N ALA A 289 -1.89 -20.95 0.13
CA ALA A 289 -1.34 -20.24 -1.02
C ALA A 289 0.18 -20.42 -1.08
N ALA A 290 0.86 -20.30 0.06
CA ALA A 290 2.31 -20.50 0.14
C ALA A 290 2.73 -21.94 -0.19
N ILE A 291 2.04 -22.95 0.36
CA ILE A 291 2.30 -24.37 0.03
C ILE A 291 2.11 -24.63 -1.47
N TYR A 292 1.01 -24.14 -2.04
CA TYR A 292 0.72 -24.29 -3.46
C TYR A 292 1.78 -23.60 -4.33
N GLY A 293 2.13 -22.34 -4.03
CA GLY A 293 3.13 -21.60 -4.77
C GLY A 293 4.51 -22.25 -4.72
N PHE A 294 4.90 -22.82 -3.58
CA PHE A 294 6.14 -23.58 -3.44
C PHE A 294 6.13 -24.88 -4.27
N ALA A 295 5.01 -25.60 -4.25
CA ALA A 295 4.83 -26.80 -5.04
C ALA A 295 4.85 -26.48 -6.55
N ALA A 296 4.19 -25.42 -6.99
CA ALA A 296 4.16 -24.99 -8.39
C ALA A 296 5.52 -24.49 -8.91
N GLU A 297 6.37 -23.92 -8.04
CA GLU A 297 7.73 -23.52 -8.38
C GLU A 297 8.67 -24.72 -8.53
N LYS A 298 8.51 -25.75 -7.69
CA LYS A 298 9.38 -26.93 -7.66
C LYS A 298 8.93 -28.08 -8.56
N LEU A 299 7.65 -28.15 -8.90
CA LEU A 299 7.08 -29.23 -9.69
C LEU A 299 6.71 -28.69 -11.09
N PRO A 300 7.11 -29.38 -12.18
CA PRO A 300 7.02 -28.86 -13.56
C PRO A 300 5.60 -28.87 -14.15
N PHE A 301 4.55 -28.65 -13.36
CA PHE A 301 3.16 -28.83 -13.80
C PHE A 301 2.64 -27.69 -14.70
N ARG A 302 3.33 -26.55 -14.81
CA ARG A 302 2.88 -25.39 -15.61
C ARG A 302 3.43 -25.32 -17.04
N LYS A 303 4.26 -26.25 -17.51
CA LYS A 303 4.78 -26.23 -18.91
C LYS A 303 3.82 -26.78 -19.98
N PHE A 304 2.66 -27.34 -19.63
CA PHE A 304 1.81 -28.05 -20.59
C PHE A 304 0.37 -27.52 -20.77
N SER A 305 0.01 -26.36 -20.21
CA SER A 305 -1.33 -25.79 -20.46
C SER A 305 -1.26 -24.29 -20.77
N LYS A 306 -0.66 -23.99 -21.92
CA LYS A 306 -1.01 -22.83 -22.76
C LYS A 306 -0.81 -23.26 -24.21
N LYS A 307 -1.88 -23.81 -24.80
CA LYS A 307 -2.18 -23.73 -26.23
C LYS A 307 -3.49 -23.00 -26.35
#